data_AF-A0AA50E0Z1-F1
#
_entry.id   AF-A0AA50E0Z1-F1
#
_cell.length_a   1.000
_cell.length_b   1.000
_cell.length_c   1.000
_cell.angle_alpha   90.00
_cell.angle_beta   90.00
_cell.angle_gamma   90.00
#
_symmetry.space_group_name_H-M   'P 1'
#
loop_
_entity.id
_entity.type
_entity.pdbx_description
1 polymer ?
#
loop_
_entity_poly.entity_id
_entity_poly.type
_entity_poly.pdbx_seq_one_letter_code
_entity_poly.pdbx_strand_id
1 'polypeptide(L)'
;MRGLIVASCLLFLIPGLTVSATAQTMVLETNGIAMTSREVSLEAIRQRGKLRVGVKDNLRPLGFRDGQGELAGLEIALARRLALALLGDETAVELVPVQNQDRLPYYSKVTWI
;
A
#
# COMPACT_ATOMS: atom_id res chain seq x y z
N MET A 1 -6.45 -25.85 49.36
CA MET A 1 -6.35 -25.43 47.95
C MET A 1 -4.86 -25.18 47.69
N ARG A 2 -3.99 -26.20 47.45
CA ARG A 2 -3.82 -27.02 46.22
C ARG A 2 -3.87 -26.13 44.97
N GLY A 3 -2.81 -25.88 44.20
CA GLY A 3 -1.50 -26.49 44.18
C GLY A 3 -0.46 -25.59 43.51
N LEU A 4 0.76 -25.83 43.94
CA LEU A 4 2.03 -25.24 43.62
C LEU A 4 2.68 -26.11 42.52
N ILE A 5 3.47 -25.50 41.63
CA ILE A 5 4.53 -26.16 40.81
C ILE A 5 4.04 -27.20 39.78
N VAL A 6 3.83 -26.75 38.54
CA VAL A 6 4.11 -27.58 37.35
C VAL A 6 5.47 -27.12 36.81
N ALA A 7 6.50 -27.44 37.57
CA ALA A 7 7.88 -27.54 37.10
C ALA A 7 8.27 -29.01 37.28
N SER A 8 8.21 -29.78 36.20
CA SER A 8 8.94 -31.04 36.07
C SER A 8 9.11 -31.24 34.57
N CYS A 9 10.22 -30.73 34.03
CA CYS A 9 11.43 -31.53 33.91
C CYS A 9 11.15 -32.76 33.03
N LEU A 10 11.34 -32.53 31.73
CA LEU A 10 12.18 -33.37 30.87
C LEU A 10 12.28 -34.84 31.30
N LEU A 11 11.59 -35.74 30.61
CA LEU A 11 12.10 -37.11 30.47
C LEU A 11 11.80 -37.63 29.06
N PHE A 12 12.87 -37.75 28.29
CA PHE A 12 13.00 -38.60 27.11
C PHE A 12 12.45 -40.01 27.37
N LEU A 13 11.64 -40.56 26.44
CA LEU A 13 11.75 -41.96 26.01
C LEU A 13 10.97 -42.24 24.72
N ILE A 14 11.69 -42.63 23.65
CA ILE A 14 11.15 -43.24 22.42
C ILE A 14 10.89 -44.74 22.73
N PRO A 15 9.82 -45.40 22.25
CA PRO A 15 9.89 -46.13 20.96
C PRO A 15 8.54 -46.26 20.21
N GLY A 16 8.55 -46.36 18.87
CA GLY A 16 7.35 -46.87 18.18
C GLY A 16 7.20 -46.49 16.71
N LEU A 17 7.94 -47.18 15.85
CA LEU A 17 7.79 -47.20 14.41
C LEU A 17 6.50 -47.93 14.00
N THR A 18 5.56 -47.25 13.33
CA THR A 18 4.66 -47.88 12.34
C THR A 18 4.44 -46.90 11.17
N VAL A 19 5.14 -47.14 10.07
CA VAL A 19 4.82 -46.57 8.76
C VAL A 19 3.65 -47.37 8.22
N SER A 20 2.49 -46.73 8.00
CA SER A 20 1.48 -47.29 7.10
C SER A 20 0.80 -46.19 6.30
N ALA A 21 1.04 -46.29 4.99
CA ALA A 21 0.47 -45.60 3.85
C ALA A 21 -0.76 -44.71 4.12
N THR A 22 -0.55 -43.40 4.11
CA THR A 22 -1.57 -42.46 3.64
C THR A 22 -1.03 -41.77 2.40
N ALA A 23 -1.82 -41.85 1.33
CA ALA A 23 -1.51 -41.33 0.02
C ALA A 23 -1.07 -39.86 0.11
N GLN A 24 0.05 -39.53 -0.53
CA GLN A 24 0.45 -38.14 -0.76
C GLN A 24 -0.64 -37.49 -1.61
N THR A 25 -1.49 -36.68 -0.98
CA THR A 25 -2.35 -35.76 -1.72
C THR A 25 -1.44 -34.64 -2.21
N MET A 26 -1.12 -34.66 -3.50
CA MET A 26 -0.44 -33.57 -4.17
C MET A 26 -1.37 -32.36 -4.15
N VAL A 27 -1.15 -31.45 -3.20
CA VAL A 27 -1.78 -30.12 -3.23
C VAL A 27 -1.06 -29.34 -4.32
N LEU A 28 -1.72 -29.11 -5.45
CA LEU A 28 -1.31 -28.03 -6.35
C LEU A 28 -1.59 -26.72 -5.60
N GLU A 29 -0.56 -26.18 -4.96
CA GLU A 29 -0.55 -24.78 -4.56
C GLU A 29 -0.56 -23.94 -5.85
N THR A 30 -1.76 -23.62 -6.34
CA THR A 30 -1.91 -22.47 -7.22
C THR A 30 -1.53 -21.28 -6.36
N ASN A 31 -0.26 -20.86 -6.44
CA ASN A 31 0.18 -19.53 -6.06
C ASN A 31 -0.54 -18.55 -6.98
N GLY A 32 -1.83 -18.36 -6.71
CA GLY A 32 -2.62 -17.28 -7.23
C GLY A 32 -1.90 -16.04 -6.78
N ILE A 33 -1.33 -15.32 -7.75
CA ILE A 33 -0.91 -13.95 -7.55
C ILE A 33 -2.21 -13.19 -7.31
N ALA A 34 -2.66 -13.20 -6.05
CA ALA A 34 -3.69 -12.30 -5.59
C ALA A 34 -3.08 -10.91 -5.70
N MET A 35 -3.39 -10.22 -6.80
CA MET A 35 -3.23 -8.77 -6.85
C MET A 35 -4.23 -8.20 -5.85
N THR A 36 -3.79 -8.07 -4.60
CA THR A 36 -4.51 -7.30 -3.60
C THR A 36 -4.47 -5.85 -4.05
N SER A 37 -5.53 -5.38 -4.71
CA SER A 37 -5.76 -3.94 -4.86
C SER A 37 -5.87 -3.36 -3.46
N ARG A 38 -4.82 -2.67 -3.00
CA ARG A 38 -4.88 -1.92 -1.75
C ARG A 38 -5.80 -0.72 -1.98
N GLU A 39 -7.05 -0.84 -1.53
CA GLU A 39 -8.00 0.25 -1.59
C GLU A 39 -7.53 1.40 -0.70
N VAL A 40 -7.39 2.60 -1.29
CA VAL A 40 -7.19 3.82 -0.52
C VAL A 40 -8.57 4.39 -0.22
N SER A 41 -8.98 4.35 1.05
CA SER A 41 -10.26 4.90 1.47
C SER A 41 -10.20 6.42 1.62
N LEU A 42 -11.35 7.08 1.49
CA LEU A 42 -11.47 8.52 1.72
C LEU A 42 -11.14 8.86 3.19
N GLU A 43 -11.46 7.96 4.11
CA GLU A 43 -11.13 8.07 5.53
C GLU A 43 -9.61 8.15 5.73
N ALA A 44 -8.83 7.31 5.03
CA ALA A 44 -7.38 7.34 5.12
C ALA A 44 -6.80 8.68 4.60
N ILE A 45 -7.38 9.24 3.53
CA ILE A 45 -6.98 10.56 3.01
C ILE A 45 -7.29 11.66 4.03
N ARG A 46 -8.48 11.62 4.65
CA ARG A 46 -8.88 12.57 5.68
C ARG A 46 -8.02 12.47 6.93
N GLN A 47 -7.71 11.25 7.39
CA GLN A 47 -6.82 11.01 8.53
C GLN A 47 -5.41 11.54 8.27
N ARG A 48 -4.89 11.38 7.06
CA ARG A 48 -3.59 11.95 6.66
C ARG A 48 -3.62 13.47 6.54
N GLY A 49 -4.80 14.06 6.34
CA GLY A 49 -4.98 15.51 6.15
C GLY A 49 -4.34 16.06 4.87
N LYS A 50 -3.94 15.20 3.94
CA LYS A 50 -3.27 15.61 2.69
C LYS A 50 -3.59 14.67 1.54
N LEU A 51 -3.98 15.25 0.41
CA LEU A 51 -4.18 14.55 -0.86
C LEU A 51 -2.86 14.56 -1.64
N ARG A 52 -2.21 13.42 -1.85
CA ARG A 52 -1.03 13.38 -2.75
C ARG A 52 -1.49 12.98 -4.15
N VAL A 53 -0.98 13.65 -5.18
CA VAL A 53 -1.42 13.49 -6.58
C VAL A 53 -0.21 13.47 -7.49
N GLY A 54 -0.12 12.42 -8.31
CA GLY A 54 0.88 12.34 -9.38
C GLY A 54 0.49 13.24 -10.55
N VAL A 55 1.36 14.16 -10.95
CA VAL A 55 1.12 15.16 -12.00
C VAL A 55 2.25 15.20 -13.03
N LYS A 56 1.98 15.82 -14.17
CA LYS A 56 2.99 16.22 -15.14
C LYS A 56 3.66 17.53 -14.76
N ASP A 57 4.92 17.66 -15.16
CA ASP A 57 5.72 18.88 -15.03
C ASP A 57 6.32 19.35 -16.37
N ASN A 58 6.00 18.67 -17.47
CA ASN A 58 6.58 18.91 -18.79
C ASN A 58 5.56 18.96 -19.95
N LEU A 59 4.25 19.02 -19.67
CA LEU A 59 3.20 18.96 -20.69
C LEU A 59 2.20 20.12 -20.55
N ARG A 60 2.36 21.15 -21.38
CA ARG A 60 1.38 22.25 -21.48
C ARG A 60 0.15 21.82 -22.30
N PRO A 61 -1.07 22.26 -21.92
CA PRO A 61 -1.45 23.07 -20.76
C PRO A 61 -1.81 22.25 -19.50
N LEU A 62 -1.54 20.94 -19.50
CA LEU A 62 -2.01 20.01 -18.47
C LEU A 62 -1.25 20.13 -17.15
N GLY A 63 0.06 19.90 -17.17
CA GLY A 63 0.93 19.98 -16.00
C GLY A 63 2.35 20.34 -16.44
N PHE A 64 2.83 21.49 -16.01
CA PHE A 64 4.11 22.04 -16.45
C PHE A 64 4.75 22.91 -15.37
N ARG A 65 6.06 23.18 -15.48
CA ARG A 65 6.73 24.24 -14.70
C ARG A 65 6.60 25.59 -15.39
N ASP A 66 6.14 26.60 -14.67
CA ASP A 66 6.04 27.98 -15.16
C ASP A 66 7.41 28.69 -15.18
N GLY A 67 7.41 30.00 -15.43
CA GLY A 67 8.65 30.79 -15.50
C GLY A 67 9.38 30.91 -14.15
N GLN A 68 8.70 30.60 -13.05
CA GLN A 68 9.20 30.62 -11.68
C GLN A 68 9.66 29.22 -11.23
N GLY A 69 9.42 28.19 -12.05
CA GLY A 69 9.73 26.80 -11.73
C GLY A 69 8.60 26.08 -10.98
N GLU A 70 7.48 26.75 -10.73
CA GLU A 70 6.34 26.24 -9.98
C GLU A 70 5.45 25.37 -10.85
N LEU A 71 4.81 24.36 -10.25
CA LEU A 71 3.89 23.48 -10.97
C LEU A 71 2.58 24.23 -11.26
N ALA A 72 2.22 24.29 -12.54
CA ALA A 72 1.02 24.95 -13.05
C ALA A 72 0.32 24.10 -14.12
N GLY A 73 -0.93 24.43 -14.42
CA GLY A 73 -1.74 23.76 -15.44
C GLY A 73 -3.03 23.15 -14.90
N LEU A 74 -3.80 22.53 -15.80
CA LEU A 74 -5.10 21.92 -15.50
C LEU A 74 -5.02 20.85 -14.40
N GLU A 75 -4.04 19.95 -14.44
CA GLU A 75 -3.88 18.87 -13.45
C GLU A 75 -3.69 19.46 -12.04
N ILE A 76 -2.95 20.56 -11.95
CA ILE A 76 -2.64 21.23 -10.67
C ILE A 76 -3.88 21.91 -10.11
N ALA A 77 -4.62 22.63 -10.97
CA ALA A 77 -5.87 23.26 -10.59
C ALA A 77 -6.92 22.23 -10.13
N LEU A 78 -7.03 21.10 -10.84
CA LEU A 78 -7.92 20.00 -10.47
C LEU A 78 -7.53 19.37 -9.12
N ALA A 79 -6.24 19.10 -8.90
CA ALA A 79 -5.74 18.51 -7.67
C ALA A 79 -6.03 19.41 -6.44
N ARG A 80 -5.78 20.71 -6.59
CA ARG A 80 -6.09 21.74 -5.59
C ARG A 80 -7.58 21.83 -5.30
N ARG A 81 -8.42 21.88 -6.34
CA ARG A 81 -9.87 21.95 -6.18
C ARG A 81 -10.44 20.69 -5.52
N LEU A 82 -9.86 19.53 -5.82
CA LEU A 82 -10.21 18.26 -5.20
C LEU A 82 -9.78 18.22 -3.72
N ALA A 83 -8.60 18.73 -3.37
CA ALA A 83 -8.18 18.87 -1.97
C ALA A 83 -9.15 19.76 -1.19
N LEU A 84 -9.56 20.90 -1.77
CA LEU A 84 -10.57 21.76 -1.18
C LEU A 84 -11.92 21.04 -0.99
N ALA A 85 -12.36 20.25 -1.98
CA ALA A 85 -13.62 19.51 -1.89
C ALA A 85 -13.60 18.36 -0.86
N LEU A 86 -12.45 17.69 -0.69
CA LEU A 86 -12.33 16.51 0.18
C LEU A 86 -11.89 16.84 1.61
N LEU A 87 -11.04 17.86 1.77
CA LEU A 87 -10.36 18.22 3.01
C LEU A 87 -10.71 19.63 3.51
N GLY A 88 -11.39 20.45 2.71
CA GLY A 88 -11.73 21.83 3.07
C GLY A 88 -10.57 22.82 2.90
N ASP A 89 -9.42 22.38 2.38
CA ASP A 89 -8.22 23.18 2.21
C ASP A 89 -7.58 22.91 0.83
N GLU A 90 -7.47 23.96 0.02
CA GLU A 90 -6.87 23.90 -1.31
C GLU A 90 -5.35 23.64 -1.27
N THR A 91 -4.71 23.97 -0.15
CA THR A 91 -3.27 23.79 0.07
C THR A 91 -2.93 22.41 0.63
N ALA A 92 -3.92 21.64 1.07
CA ALA A 92 -3.78 20.27 1.57
C ALA A 92 -3.52 19.24 0.45
N VAL A 93 -2.66 19.58 -0.50
CA VAL A 93 -2.27 18.78 -1.65
C VAL A 93 -0.75 18.62 -1.74
N GLU A 94 -0.28 17.41 -2.06
CA GLU A 94 1.10 17.14 -2.42
C GLU A 94 1.18 16.77 -3.89
N LEU A 95 1.75 17.66 -4.69
CA LEU A 95 1.93 17.45 -6.12
C LEU A 95 3.25 16.72 -6.32
N VAL A 96 3.18 15.51 -6.89
CA VAL A 96 4.37 14.72 -7.18
C VAL A 96 4.56 14.62 -8.69
N PRO A 97 5.62 15.21 -9.26
CA PRO A 97 5.95 15.02 -10.66
C PRO A 97 6.23 13.54 -10.96
N VAL A 98 5.52 12.98 -11.95
CA VAL A 98 5.70 11.57 -12.35
C VAL A 98 5.96 11.46 -13.85
N GLN A 99 7.12 10.90 -14.19
CA GLN A 99 7.52 10.57 -15.57
C GLN A 99 6.59 9.49 -16.16
N ASN A 100 6.42 9.47 -17.48
CA ASN A 100 5.54 8.47 -18.13
C ASN A 100 5.99 7.03 -17.85
N GLN A 101 7.30 6.81 -17.86
CA GLN A 101 7.91 5.50 -17.66
C GLN A 101 7.71 4.99 -16.23
N ASP A 102 7.68 5.91 -15.26
CA ASP A 102 7.55 5.58 -13.85
C ASP A 102 6.10 5.49 -13.38
N ARG A 103 5.11 5.89 -14.19
CA ARG A 103 3.71 5.98 -13.73
C ARG A 103 3.18 4.68 -13.14
N LEU A 104 3.34 3.54 -13.82
CA LEU A 104 2.84 2.26 -13.32
C LEU A 104 3.69 1.73 -12.14
N PRO A 105 5.03 1.73 -12.21
CA PRO A 105 5.87 1.37 -11.07
C PRO A 105 5.71 2.28 -9.84
N TYR A 106 5.35 3.54 -10.04
CA TYR A 106 5.22 4.52 -8.95
C TYR A 106 4.07 4.16 -8.02
N TYR A 107 2.93 3.74 -8.56
CA TYR A 107 1.79 3.32 -7.73
C TYR A 107 2.03 1.99 -6.99
N SER A 108 2.95 1.14 -7.46
CA SER A 108 3.33 -0.07 -6.74
C SER A 108 4.41 0.15 -5.68
N LYS A 109 5.24 1.19 -5.83
CA LYS A 109 6.37 1.50 -4.93
C LYS A 109 6.04 2.53 -3.86
N VAL A 110 5.16 3.48 -4.15
CA VAL A 110 4.77 4.49 -3.15
C VAL A 110 3.83 3.84 -2.15
N THR A 111 4.27 3.83 -0.90
CA THR A 111 3.46 3.52 0.27
C THR A 111 2.38 4.61 0.39
N TRP A 112 1.28 4.43 -0.34
CA TRP A 112 0.02 5.15 -0.15
C TRP A 112 -0.78 4.61 1.05
N ILE A 113 -0.26 3.52 1.64
CA ILE A 113 -0.64 2.87 2.90
C ILE A 113 0.14 3.45 4.08
#